data_AF-A0A357IZ21-F1
#
_entry.id   AF-A0A357IZ21-F1
#
_cell.length_a   1.000
_cell.length_b   1.000
_cell.length_c   1.000
_cell.angle_alpha   90.00
_cell.angle_beta   90.00
_cell.angle_gamma   90.00
#
_symmetry.space_group_name_H-M   'P 1'
#
loop_
_entity.id
_entity.type
_entity.pdbx_description
1 polymer ?
#
loop_
_entity_poly.entity_id
_entity_poly.type
_entity_poly.pdbx_seq_one_letter_code
_entity_poly.pdbx_strand_id
1 'polypeptide(L)'
;MKSYAGFLAYRIKMETSDFLVTEVSDLPLIADPDSEGQSQSSPTPGLQKNDSGSSGKASADAPSEVPSHAADRRGKGSRSAGKKGIGKKESNSAKESVRKRGSGSGGAFSVYALEKDGWNTVDAIQKAARQSGISTKEIHYGGKKDRHARTIQWLTVKNGGDLSCEESGYSIRYLGRSSEPMGPEHILGNRFRLVIRNILERETSHVLAGARRLQETGFPNYFDDQRFGSFHPLIGFPFLSLLRGDPESALRFTLLSAFGGDKPHAKRRKKAINDNWGNWDECLKLASTKTESAILGQLKSNRCKAGDSSNASQKQFLELLDRLPREDLSMGFSALQSWIFNESVARLFRNIEHLWKHSSSGSARSRGFRTVEIKTKTGDQTFPISVESRFLTLLDSMDFMLIGPGQKSPARSNSESASEFDSASYSEDSCQKTIQSVLKACRENQEATPDSDCKRLIQMAFLQCERQVTEVLEIPEQSFHQSFLKNAFLKSHSRPLWCIPQDMQWSDFSVDELNKGKLKYTVEFTLPRGVYATMAIKMLHLRLKQ
;
A
#
# COMPACT_ATOMS: atom_id res chain seq x y z
N MET A 1 7.47 17.00 -9.28
CA MET A 1 6.55 16.55 -8.21
C MET A 1 7.44 16.31 -7.03
N LYS A 2 7.06 16.79 -5.85
CA LYS A 2 7.85 16.60 -4.64
C LYS A 2 7.54 15.21 -4.09
N SER A 3 8.57 14.42 -3.83
CA SER A 3 8.47 13.15 -3.10
C SER A 3 8.01 13.38 -1.65
N TYR A 4 7.81 12.30 -0.89
CA TYR A 4 7.66 12.32 0.58
C TYR A 4 8.53 13.40 1.24
N ALA A 5 9.83 13.33 1.02
CA ALA A 5 10.81 14.29 1.52
C ALA A 5 10.65 15.71 0.95
N GLY A 6 10.19 15.87 -0.29
CA GLY A 6 10.00 17.20 -0.89
C GLY A 6 8.79 17.98 -0.33
N PHE A 7 7.74 17.30 0.13
CA PHE A 7 6.61 17.94 0.82
C PHE A 7 7.01 18.34 2.25
N LEU A 8 7.74 17.46 2.95
CA LEU A 8 8.40 17.75 4.23
C LEU A 8 9.37 18.95 4.13
N ALA A 9 10.25 18.97 3.13
CA ALA A 9 11.22 20.04 2.89
C ALA A 9 10.55 21.41 2.64
N TYR A 10 9.35 21.45 2.05
CA TYR A 10 8.70 22.72 1.70
C TYR A 10 8.07 23.46 2.89
N ARG A 11 7.89 22.82 4.05
CA ARG A 11 7.47 23.51 5.28
C ARG A 11 8.45 23.40 6.45
N ILE A 12 9.43 22.49 6.41
CA ILE A 12 10.34 22.27 7.55
C ILE A 12 11.83 22.31 7.15
N LYS A 13 12.23 22.63 5.90
CA LYS A 13 13.66 22.69 5.48
C LYS A 13 14.51 21.47 5.91
N MET A 14 13.96 20.26 5.85
CA MET A 14 14.72 19.03 6.09
C MET A 14 15.37 18.53 4.80
N GLU A 15 16.53 17.88 4.92
CA GLU A 15 17.19 17.21 3.80
C GLU A 15 16.86 15.71 3.77
N THR A 16 17.16 15.05 2.65
CA THR A 16 16.87 13.61 2.48
C THR A 16 17.81 12.68 3.26
N SER A 17 18.91 13.21 3.79
CA SER A 17 19.84 12.52 4.69
C SER A 17 19.26 12.19 6.06
N ASP A 18 18.07 12.70 6.38
CA ASP A 18 17.52 12.74 7.75
C ASP A 18 16.57 11.56 8.06
N PHE A 19 16.42 10.62 7.13
CA PHE A 19 15.45 9.53 7.22
C PHE A 19 16.11 8.15 7.13
N LEU A 20 16.34 7.54 8.30
CA LEU A 20 16.77 6.13 8.41
C LEU A 20 15.56 5.23 8.65
N VAL A 21 14.77 4.97 7.61
CA VAL A 21 13.55 4.14 7.72
C VAL A 21 13.92 2.66 7.63
N THR A 22 14.34 2.08 8.75
CA THR A 22 14.62 0.63 8.84
C THR A 22 13.32 -0.18 8.79
N GLU A 23 12.74 -0.31 7.60
CA GLU A 23 11.60 -1.20 7.34
C GLU A 23 12.01 -2.66 7.50
N VAL A 24 11.96 -3.17 8.72
CA VAL A 24 11.95 -4.62 8.93
C VAL A 24 10.59 -5.13 8.48
N SER A 25 10.58 -6.09 7.56
CA SER A 25 9.37 -6.85 7.21
C SER A 25 9.38 -8.11 8.07
N ASP A 26 8.54 -8.20 9.09
CA ASP A 26 8.48 -9.42 9.89
C ASP A 26 7.99 -10.59 9.01
N LEU A 27 8.73 -11.70 9.02
CA LEU A 27 8.43 -12.91 8.26
C LEU A 27 8.63 -14.17 9.12
N PRO A 28 7.65 -15.09 9.15
CA PRO A 28 7.88 -16.50 9.38
C PRO A 28 8.16 -17.20 8.03
N LEU A 29 9.29 -16.89 7.38
CA LEU A 29 9.77 -17.57 6.17
C LEU A 29 11.27 -17.86 6.25
N ILE A 30 11.64 -18.58 7.29
CA ILE A 30 12.86 -19.39 7.33
C ILE A 30 12.39 -20.82 7.57
N ALA A 31 12.58 -21.69 6.58
CA ALA A 31 12.56 -23.13 6.85
C ALA A 31 13.82 -23.44 7.65
N ASP A 32 13.67 -23.56 8.96
CA ASP A 32 14.77 -23.92 9.87
C ASP A 32 15.17 -25.38 9.58
N PRO A 33 16.43 -25.66 9.16
CA PRO A 33 16.86 -27.03 8.88
C PRO A 33 16.82 -27.95 10.10
N ASP A 34 16.83 -27.38 11.31
CA ASP A 34 17.10 -28.10 12.56
C ASP A 34 15.89 -28.15 13.52
N SER A 35 14.69 -27.69 13.13
CA SER A 35 13.52 -27.63 14.03
C SER A 35 12.79 -28.97 14.27
N GLU A 36 13.20 -30.07 13.63
CA GLU A 36 12.73 -31.43 13.97
C GLU A 36 13.74 -32.17 14.85
N GLY A 37 13.81 -31.82 16.15
CA GLY A 37 14.76 -32.55 17.01
C GLY A 37 15.00 -32.12 18.45
N GLN A 38 13.99 -31.68 19.23
CA GLN A 38 13.91 -31.95 20.69
C GLN A 38 12.69 -31.31 21.37
N SER A 39 11.66 -32.10 21.62
CA SER A 39 10.63 -31.81 22.64
C SER A 39 10.25 -33.09 23.40
N GLN A 40 11.20 -33.61 24.20
CA GLN A 40 10.85 -34.60 25.22
C GLN A 40 10.04 -33.91 26.32
N SER A 41 8.75 -34.17 26.36
CA SER A 41 7.85 -33.69 27.40
C SER A 41 8.15 -34.35 28.75
N SER A 42 8.54 -33.56 29.75
CA SER A 42 8.55 -33.99 31.15
C SER A 42 7.20 -33.65 31.80
N PRO A 43 6.51 -34.59 32.48
CA PRO A 43 5.16 -34.37 32.99
C PRO A 43 5.13 -33.67 34.36
N THR A 44 4.25 -32.69 34.52
CA THR A 44 3.91 -32.07 35.82
C THR A 44 2.77 -32.86 36.49
N PRO A 45 2.75 -33.06 37.83
CA PRO A 45 1.85 -34.03 38.46
C PRO A 45 0.37 -33.63 38.41
N GLY A 46 -0.50 -34.65 38.28
CA GLY A 46 -1.94 -34.44 38.15
C GLY A 46 -2.71 -34.28 39.47
N LEU A 47 -3.96 -33.86 39.35
CA LEU A 47 -5.01 -34.07 40.35
C LEU A 47 -6.10 -34.97 39.76
N GLN A 48 -6.57 -35.90 40.58
CA GLN A 48 -7.42 -37.02 40.18
C GLN A 48 -8.87 -36.59 39.90
N LYS A 49 -9.54 -37.28 38.96
CA LYS A 49 -10.78 -38.03 39.22
C LYS A 49 -11.20 -38.94 38.06
N ASN A 50 -11.00 -40.23 38.29
CA ASN A 50 -11.93 -41.35 38.10
C ASN A 50 -12.73 -41.57 36.80
N ASP A 51 -12.66 -42.85 36.36
CA ASP A 51 -13.72 -43.67 35.73
C ASP A 51 -14.24 -43.28 34.32
N SER A 52 -14.42 -44.19 33.36
CA SER A 52 -14.20 -45.65 33.30
C SER A 52 -14.28 -46.20 31.85
N GLY A 53 -13.73 -47.40 31.60
CA GLY A 53 -14.33 -48.39 30.69
C GLY A 53 -13.85 -48.54 29.22
N SER A 54 -13.36 -49.75 28.89
CA SER A 54 -13.61 -50.52 27.64
C SER A 54 -13.19 -49.94 26.26
N SER A 55 -12.11 -50.43 25.62
CA SER A 55 -12.05 -51.56 24.64
C SER A 55 -12.53 -51.23 23.19
N GLY A 56 -11.94 -51.72 22.08
CA GLY A 56 -10.71 -52.50 21.82
C GLY A 56 -10.58 -52.95 20.34
N LYS A 57 -9.42 -53.54 19.95
CA LYS A 57 -9.11 -54.30 18.68
C LYS A 57 -9.08 -53.49 17.33
N ALA A 58 -7.95 -53.47 16.59
CA ALA A 58 -7.41 -54.44 15.57
C ALA A 58 -7.96 -54.21 14.14
N SER A 59 -7.32 -54.49 13.00
CA SER A 59 -6.08 -55.22 12.64
C SER A 59 -5.57 -54.82 11.22
N ALA A 60 -4.31 -55.15 10.87
CA ALA A 60 -3.67 -55.49 9.55
C ALA A 60 -4.10 -54.79 8.21
N ASP A 61 -3.27 -54.58 7.18
CA ASP A 61 -2.34 -55.51 6.50
C ASP A 61 -1.32 -54.82 5.54
N ALA A 62 -0.40 -55.59 4.94
CA ALA A 62 0.64 -55.19 3.95
C ALA A 62 0.39 -55.92 2.57
N PRO A 63 1.33 -56.15 1.59
CA PRO A 63 2.76 -55.77 1.44
C PRO A 63 3.31 -55.41 0.00
N SER A 64 4.62 -55.09 -0.07
CA SER A 64 5.68 -55.44 -1.09
C SER A 64 5.57 -55.26 -2.63
N GLU A 65 6.64 -54.75 -3.29
CA GLU A 65 7.62 -55.54 -4.09
C GLU A 65 8.75 -54.70 -4.79
N VAL A 66 9.86 -55.35 -5.23
CA VAL A 66 11.06 -54.80 -5.94
C VAL A 66 11.64 -55.90 -6.87
N PRO A 67 12.21 -55.63 -8.08
CA PRO A 67 13.69 -55.67 -8.31
C PRO A 67 14.20 -54.72 -9.45
N SER A 68 15.40 -54.11 -9.40
CA SER A 68 16.78 -54.55 -9.77
C SER A 68 17.16 -54.67 -11.29
N HIS A 69 18.25 -54.02 -11.73
CA HIS A 69 19.39 -54.55 -12.54
C HIS A 69 20.35 -53.48 -13.14
N ALA A 70 21.53 -53.93 -13.60
CA ALA A 70 22.61 -53.17 -14.26
C ALA A 70 23.40 -54.11 -15.24
N ALA A 71 24.42 -53.73 -16.05
CA ALA A 71 25.27 -52.54 -16.15
C ALA A 71 25.96 -52.46 -17.56
N ASP A 72 26.93 -51.54 -17.76
CA ASP A 72 28.28 -51.75 -18.38
C ASP A 72 28.85 -50.58 -19.26
N ARG A 73 30.14 -50.69 -19.60
CA ARG A 73 31.12 -49.64 -19.97
C ARG A 73 31.39 -49.53 -21.48
N ARG A 74 32.07 -48.44 -21.89
CA ARG A 74 33.34 -48.45 -22.68
C ARG A 74 33.89 -47.02 -22.88
N GLY A 75 35.20 -46.89 -23.11
CA GLY A 75 35.86 -45.60 -23.39
C GLY A 75 37.08 -45.75 -24.33
N LYS A 76 37.64 -44.61 -24.75
CA LYS A 76 38.90 -44.34 -25.48
C LYS A 76 38.94 -42.80 -25.75
N GLY A 77 40.06 -42.08 -25.88
CA GLY A 77 41.46 -42.43 -25.68
C GLY A 77 42.44 -41.48 -26.39
N SER A 78 43.09 -40.57 -25.64
CA SER A 78 44.40 -39.91 -25.90
C SER A 78 44.68 -39.04 -27.15
N ARG A 79 45.36 -37.89 -26.94
CA ARG A 79 46.79 -37.67 -27.31
C ARG A 79 47.34 -36.31 -26.83
N SER A 80 48.67 -36.16 -26.84
CA SER A 80 49.43 -35.17 -26.04
C SER A 80 50.73 -34.69 -26.70
N ALA A 81 51.07 -33.39 -26.58
CA ALA A 81 52.43 -32.77 -26.60
C ALA A 81 52.28 -31.23 -26.48
N GLY A 82 53.18 -30.42 -25.89
CA GLY A 82 54.40 -30.68 -25.10
C GLY A 82 55.08 -29.37 -24.59
N LYS A 83 55.72 -29.45 -23.40
CA LYS A 83 56.90 -28.69 -22.84
C LYS A 83 57.61 -27.67 -23.77
N LYS A 84 58.14 -26.48 -23.39
CA LYS A 84 58.72 -25.80 -22.17
C LYS A 84 58.55 -24.25 -22.35
N GLY A 85 58.79 -23.31 -21.41
CA GLY A 85 59.16 -23.36 -19.99
C GLY A 85 59.48 -21.97 -19.37
N ILE A 86 59.21 -21.83 -18.07
CA ILE A 86 59.78 -20.94 -17.00
C ILE A 86 60.15 -19.47 -17.32
N GLY A 87 59.43 -18.54 -16.66
CA GLY A 87 59.87 -17.17 -16.34
C GLY A 87 58.88 -16.48 -15.39
N LYS A 88 59.23 -16.31 -14.10
CA LYS A 88 58.31 -15.78 -13.05
C LYS A 88 58.11 -14.25 -13.12
N LYS A 89 56.85 -13.80 -12.94
CA LYS A 89 56.48 -12.80 -11.91
C LYS A 89 54.98 -12.81 -11.61
N GLU A 90 54.60 -12.27 -10.46
CA GLU A 90 53.37 -12.62 -9.72
C GLU A 90 52.09 -11.95 -10.22
N SER A 91 51.01 -12.74 -10.31
CA SER A 91 49.62 -12.26 -10.30
C SER A 91 48.71 -13.36 -9.77
N ASN A 92 48.35 -13.31 -8.48
CA ASN A 92 47.45 -14.30 -7.86
C ASN A 92 45.99 -14.04 -8.24
N SER A 93 45.54 -14.57 -9.37
CA SER A 93 44.13 -14.69 -9.72
C SER A 93 43.55 -16.03 -9.25
N ALA A 94 42.29 -16.00 -8.81
CA ALA A 94 41.37 -17.13 -8.74
C ALA A 94 41.84 -18.40 -7.98
N LYS A 95 41.49 -18.48 -6.68
CA LYS A 95 40.98 -19.75 -6.16
C LYS A 95 39.51 -19.87 -6.53
N GLU A 96 39.29 -20.56 -7.64
CA GLU A 96 38.00 -21.10 -8.06
C GLU A 96 37.46 -22.08 -7.00
N SER A 97 36.85 -21.53 -5.95
CA SER A 97 36.09 -22.32 -4.98
C SER A 97 34.66 -22.48 -5.50
N VAL A 98 34.45 -23.57 -6.26
CA VAL A 98 33.12 -24.09 -6.55
C VAL A 98 32.44 -24.38 -5.21
N ARG A 99 31.68 -23.40 -4.69
CA ARG A 99 30.87 -23.59 -3.50
C ARG A 99 29.80 -24.61 -3.84
N LYS A 100 30.00 -25.85 -3.35
CA LYS A 100 29.05 -26.95 -3.48
C LYS A 100 27.65 -26.46 -3.13
N ARG A 101 26.70 -26.76 -4.00
CA ARG A 101 25.26 -26.60 -3.72
C ARG A 101 24.97 -27.39 -2.45
N GLY A 102 24.51 -26.71 -1.41
CA GLY A 102 23.89 -27.40 -0.28
C GLY A 102 22.59 -28.02 -0.76
N SER A 103 22.54 -29.34 -0.87
CA SER A 103 21.29 -30.10 -1.01
C SER A 103 20.60 -30.17 0.35
N GLY A 104 20.20 -29.01 0.87
CA GLY A 104 19.30 -28.90 2.01
C GLY A 104 17.85 -28.93 1.53
N SER A 105 16.95 -29.45 2.35
CA SER A 105 15.49 -29.57 2.14
C SER A 105 14.73 -28.23 2.08
N GLY A 106 15.42 -27.11 1.87
CA GLY A 106 14.83 -25.76 1.87
C GLY A 106 14.15 -25.41 0.54
N GLY A 107 13.00 -24.74 0.64
CA GLY A 107 12.06 -24.47 -0.45
C GLY A 107 12.61 -23.78 -1.71
N ALA A 108 11.75 -23.64 -2.74
CA ALA A 108 12.17 -23.30 -4.11
C ALA A 108 12.78 -21.88 -4.32
N PHE A 109 12.76 -21.03 -3.30
CA PHE A 109 13.18 -19.63 -3.38
C PHE A 109 14.34 -19.33 -2.41
N SER A 110 15.38 -18.67 -2.91
CA SER A 110 16.43 -18.07 -2.06
C SER A 110 15.98 -16.70 -1.56
N VAL A 111 16.08 -16.45 -0.25
CA VAL A 111 15.67 -15.20 0.42
C VAL A 111 16.87 -14.26 0.55
N TYR A 112 16.66 -12.96 0.28
CA TYR A 112 17.69 -11.93 0.36
C TYR A 112 17.21 -10.66 1.06
N ALA A 113 18.12 -10.00 1.78
CA ALA A 113 17.99 -8.64 2.27
C ALA A 113 18.49 -7.63 1.24
N LEU A 114 17.61 -6.80 0.68
CA LEU A 114 17.98 -5.57 -0.03
C LEU A 114 17.97 -4.40 0.96
N GLU A 115 19.14 -3.84 1.24
CA GLU A 115 19.29 -2.55 1.92
C GLU A 115 19.67 -1.51 0.87
N LYS A 116 19.00 -0.36 0.84
CA LYS A 116 19.24 0.69 -0.15
C LYS A 116 19.08 2.09 0.44
N ASP A 117 19.78 3.06 -0.13
CA ASP A 117 19.81 4.47 0.27
C ASP A 117 19.83 5.36 -0.99
N GLY A 118 18.82 6.23 -1.17
CA GLY A 118 18.67 7.08 -2.37
C GLY A 118 18.20 6.39 -3.67
N TRP A 119 18.14 5.05 -3.70
CA TRP A 119 17.75 4.24 -4.86
C TRP A 119 16.26 3.90 -4.91
N ASN A 120 15.71 3.80 -6.13
CA ASN A 120 14.41 3.15 -6.35
C ASN A 120 14.58 1.63 -6.23
N THR A 121 13.61 0.97 -5.61
CA THR A 121 13.54 -0.50 -5.46
C THR A 121 13.76 -1.23 -6.80
N VAL A 122 13.01 -0.85 -7.83
CA VAL A 122 13.04 -1.51 -9.16
C VAL A 122 14.39 -1.29 -9.86
N ASP A 123 14.99 -0.11 -9.73
CA ASP A 123 16.26 0.21 -10.39
C ASP A 123 17.42 -0.59 -9.78
N ALA A 124 17.46 -0.72 -8.45
CA ALA A 124 18.44 -1.55 -7.75
C ALA A 124 18.30 -3.04 -8.13
N ILE A 125 17.07 -3.57 -8.12
CA ILE A 125 16.79 -4.96 -8.53
C ILE A 125 17.19 -5.17 -10.00
N GLN A 126 16.86 -4.25 -10.92
CA GLN A 126 17.25 -4.38 -12.33
C GLN A 126 18.76 -4.34 -12.55
N LYS A 127 19.50 -3.54 -11.77
CA LYS A 127 20.97 -3.48 -11.86
C LYS A 127 21.58 -4.79 -11.36
N ALA A 128 21.21 -5.24 -10.15
CA ALA A 128 21.68 -6.51 -9.58
C ALA A 128 21.35 -7.72 -10.47
N ALA A 129 20.11 -7.80 -10.97
CA ALA A 129 19.69 -8.87 -11.88
C ALA A 129 20.56 -8.98 -13.14
N ARG A 130 20.91 -7.85 -13.75
CA ARG A 130 21.81 -7.80 -14.92
C ARG A 130 23.24 -8.25 -14.58
N GLN A 131 23.73 -7.93 -13.38
CA GLN A 131 25.06 -8.32 -12.93
C GLN A 131 25.16 -9.82 -12.61
N SER A 132 24.13 -10.38 -11.99
CA SER A 132 24.04 -11.82 -11.69
C SER A 132 23.55 -12.70 -12.85
N GLY A 133 23.13 -12.11 -13.97
CA GLY A 133 22.53 -12.85 -15.10
C GLY A 133 21.14 -13.45 -14.79
N ILE A 134 20.46 -12.96 -13.75
CA ILE A 134 19.16 -13.45 -13.29
C ILE A 134 18.03 -12.72 -14.01
N SER A 135 16.96 -13.43 -14.37
CA SER A 135 15.77 -12.79 -14.95
C SER A 135 15.02 -11.99 -13.89
N THR A 136 14.68 -10.73 -14.16
CA THR A 136 13.87 -9.92 -13.23
C THR A 136 12.47 -10.49 -12.99
N LYS A 137 12.02 -11.47 -13.79
CA LYS A 137 10.77 -12.23 -13.58
C LYS A 137 10.89 -13.31 -12.50
N GLU A 138 12.12 -13.69 -12.11
CA GLU A 138 12.40 -14.68 -11.06
C GLU A 138 12.62 -14.03 -9.69
N ILE A 139 12.67 -12.69 -9.64
CA ILE A 139 12.87 -11.90 -8.43
C ILE A 139 11.51 -11.35 -7.97
N HIS A 140 11.05 -11.80 -6.81
CA HIS A 140 9.78 -11.41 -6.20
C HIS A 140 10.03 -10.58 -4.94
N TYR A 141 9.14 -9.62 -4.65
CA TYR A 141 9.23 -8.70 -3.53
C TYR A 141 7.85 -8.14 -3.18
N GLY A 142 7.61 -7.84 -1.89
CA GLY A 142 6.26 -7.48 -1.43
C GLY A 142 5.80 -6.06 -1.74
N GLY A 143 6.72 -5.15 -2.07
CA GLY A 143 6.36 -3.77 -2.41
C GLY A 143 7.55 -2.90 -2.78
N LYS A 144 7.26 -1.78 -3.45
CA LYS A 144 8.23 -0.72 -3.75
C LYS A 144 8.42 0.13 -2.49
N LYS A 145 9.64 0.26 -2.00
CA LYS A 145 10.00 1.14 -0.87
C LYS A 145 10.43 2.53 -1.32
N ASP A 146 10.33 3.51 -0.42
CA ASP A 146 10.62 4.92 -0.70
C ASP A 146 12.03 5.14 -1.26
N ARG A 147 12.16 5.99 -2.28
CA ARG A 147 13.46 6.31 -2.88
C ARG A 147 14.33 7.14 -1.95
N HIS A 148 13.71 8.08 -1.25
CA HIS A 148 14.36 9.14 -0.48
C HIS A 148 14.40 8.80 1.02
N ALA A 149 14.87 7.60 1.31
CA ALA A 149 15.11 7.07 2.64
C ALA A 149 16.15 5.96 2.52
N ARG A 150 16.87 5.68 3.62
CA ARG A 150 17.43 4.34 3.80
C ARG A 150 16.28 3.38 4.08
N THR A 151 16.22 2.26 3.37
CA THR A 151 15.16 1.25 3.48
C THR A 151 15.75 -0.14 3.41
N ILE A 152 15.19 -1.06 4.18
CA ILE A 152 15.47 -2.50 4.08
C ILE A 152 14.22 -3.20 3.54
N GLN A 153 14.37 -4.24 2.74
CA GLN A 153 13.25 -5.08 2.31
C GLN A 153 13.71 -6.48 1.91
N TRP A 154 12.81 -7.45 2.04
CA TRP A 154 13.08 -8.82 1.62
C TRP A 154 12.73 -9.03 0.14
N LEU A 155 13.61 -9.78 -0.53
CA LEU A 155 13.45 -10.28 -1.89
C LEU A 155 13.51 -11.81 -1.86
N THR A 156 12.89 -12.46 -2.83
CA THR A 156 13.09 -13.89 -3.09
C THR A 156 13.44 -14.14 -4.54
N VAL A 157 14.40 -15.03 -4.79
CA VAL A 157 14.80 -15.45 -6.14
C VAL A 157 14.43 -16.92 -6.35
N LYS A 158 13.58 -17.18 -7.35
CA LYS A 158 13.21 -18.55 -7.73
C LYS A 158 14.43 -19.32 -8.24
N ASN A 159 14.48 -20.63 -7.99
CA ASN A 159 15.54 -21.53 -8.46
C ASN A 159 16.95 -21.27 -7.90
N GLY A 160 17.13 -20.27 -7.03
CA GLY A 160 18.35 -20.08 -6.22
C GLY A 160 19.56 -19.51 -6.94
N GLY A 161 19.38 -18.66 -7.96
CA GLY A 161 20.46 -17.82 -8.48
C GLY A 161 20.95 -16.80 -7.44
N ASP A 162 22.26 -16.53 -7.40
CA ASP A 162 22.85 -15.62 -6.41
C ASP A 162 22.71 -14.15 -6.80
N LEU A 163 21.87 -13.42 -6.05
CA LEU A 163 21.65 -11.98 -6.21
C LEU A 163 22.53 -11.14 -5.27
N SER A 164 23.43 -11.76 -4.50
CA SER A 164 24.26 -11.06 -3.51
C SER A 164 25.21 -10.07 -4.18
N CYS A 165 25.20 -8.81 -3.74
CA CYS A 165 26.06 -7.75 -4.28
C CYS A 165 26.22 -6.60 -3.29
N GLU A 166 27.30 -5.83 -3.43
CA GLU A 166 27.55 -4.61 -2.67
C GLU A 166 27.93 -3.49 -3.64
N GLU A 167 27.19 -2.38 -3.58
CA GLU A 167 27.16 -1.34 -4.60
C GLU A 167 27.00 0.04 -3.96
N SER A 168 27.35 1.10 -4.69
CA SER A 168 27.23 2.47 -4.17
C SER A 168 25.75 2.83 -3.94
N GLY A 169 25.33 2.81 -2.68
CA GLY A 169 23.97 3.11 -2.24
C GLY A 169 23.01 1.91 -2.13
N TYR A 170 23.45 0.67 -2.36
CA TYR A 170 22.66 -0.51 -1.97
C TYR A 170 23.51 -1.78 -1.77
N SER A 171 23.02 -2.70 -0.94
CA SER A 171 23.56 -4.05 -0.82
C SER A 171 22.44 -5.09 -0.87
N ILE A 172 22.76 -6.28 -1.37
CA ILE A 172 21.90 -7.45 -1.35
C ILE A 172 22.64 -8.59 -0.65
N ARG A 173 22.07 -9.14 0.42
CA ARG A 173 22.68 -10.20 1.23
C ARG A 173 21.75 -11.42 1.32
N TYR A 174 22.26 -12.62 1.02
CA TYR A 174 21.52 -13.86 1.20
C TYR A 174 21.18 -14.12 2.68
N LEU A 175 19.95 -14.57 2.95
CA LEU A 175 19.45 -14.87 4.31
C LEU A 175 19.08 -16.34 4.52
N GLY A 176 18.59 -17.04 3.50
CA GLY A 176 18.05 -18.40 3.66
C GLY A 176 17.17 -18.85 2.50
N ARG A 177 16.24 -19.79 2.76
CA ARG A 177 15.31 -20.32 1.74
C ARG A 177 13.86 -20.28 2.22
N SER A 178 12.96 -20.11 1.27
CA SER A 178 11.50 -20.09 1.43
C SER A 178 10.84 -21.07 0.46
N SER A 179 9.74 -21.68 0.88
CA SER A 179 8.82 -22.43 0.00
C SER A 179 8.07 -21.53 -0.97
N GLU A 180 7.82 -20.28 -0.59
CA GLU A 180 6.96 -19.33 -1.30
C GLU A 180 7.71 -18.05 -1.73
N PRO A 181 7.27 -17.39 -2.82
CA PRO A 181 7.82 -16.10 -3.23
C PRO A 181 7.36 -14.98 -2.29
N MET A 182 8.23 -14.01 -2.03
CA MET A 182 7.86 -12.78 -1.33
C MET A 182 6.89 -11.96 -2.17
N GLY A 183 5.73 -11.63 -1.60
CA GLY A 183 4.71 -10.79 -2.21
C GLY A 183 3.97 -9.91 -1.19
N PRO A 184 3.01 -9.07 -1.63
CA PRO A 184 2.37 -8.06 -0.77
C PRO A 184 1.61 -8.65 0.43
N GLU A 185 1.06 -9.84 0.27
CA GLU A 185 0.39 -10.63 1.31
C GLU A 185 1.33 -11.01 2.47
N HIS A 186 2.63 -11.13 2.20
CA HIS A 186 3.68 -11.45 3.17
C HIS A 186 4.22 -10.23 3.94
N ILE A 187 3.76 -9.01 3.65
CA ILE A 187 4.08 -7.83 4.48
C ILE A 187 3.06 -7.74 5.61
N LEU A 188 3.53 -7.93 6.85
CA LEU A 188 2.76 -7.68 8.07
C LEU A 188 2.68 -6.17 8.36
N GLY A 189 3.84 -5.52 8.41
CA GLY A 189 3.96 -4.09 8.67
C GLY A 189 5.31 -3.54 8.21
N ASN A 190 5.58 -2.29 8.60
CA ASN A 190 6.85 -1.62 8.38
C ASN A 190 7.23 -0.86 9.65
N ARG A 191 8.44 -1.08 10.14
CA ARG A 191 9.04 -0.27 11.20
C ARG A 191 9.61 1.02 10.61
N PHE A 192 9.31 2.15 11.24
CA PHE A 192 9.81 3.46 10.87
C PHE A 192 10.74 3.99 11.96
N ARG A 193 11.79 4.69 11.53
CA ARG A 193 12.64 5.53 12.37
C ARG A 193 12.86 6.83 11.61
N LEU A 194 12.48 7.94 12.22
CA LEU A 194 12.36 9.25 11.58
C LEU A 194 13.10 10.27 12.44
N VAL A 195 14.05 11.01 11.86
CA VAL A 195 14.65 12.17 12.54
C VAL A 195 13.86 13.41 12.12
N ILE A 196 13.18 14.02 13.08
CA ILE A 196 12.43 15.25 12.86
C ILE A 196 13.32 16.42 13.28
N ARG A 197 13.52 17.37 12.37
CA ARG A 197 14.51 18.47 12.43
C ARG A 197 13.89 19.86 12.41
N ASN A 198 14.74 20.90 12.48
CA ASN A 198 14.38 22.33 12.38
C ASN A 198 13.35 22.80 13.43
N ILE A 199 13.27 22.11 14.57
CA ILE A 199 12.34 22.41 15.67
C ILE A 199 12.90 23.60 16.48
N LEU A 200 12.06 24.57 16.82
CA LEU A 200 12.42 25.63 17.76
C LEU A 200 12.24 25.14 19.20
N GLU A 201 13.05 25.64 20.14
CA GLU A 201 12.91 25.36 21.58
C GLU A 201 11.46 25.53 22.08
N ARG A 202 10.78 26.60 21.63
CA ARG A 202 9.36 26.88 21.98
C ARG A 202 8.34 25.89 21.41
N GLU A 203 8.72 25.03 20.46
CA GLU A 203 7.84 24.06 19.80
C GLU A 203 7.94 22.66 20.44
N THR A 204 8.96 22.41 21.28
CA THR A 204 9.25 21.10 21.89
C THR A 204 8.05 20.53 22.64
N SER A 205 7.38 21.34 23.47
CA SER A 205 6.19 20.95 24.23
C SER A 205 5.01 20.57 23.33
N HIS A 206 4.81 21.27 22.21
CA HIS A 206 3.77 20.96 21.23
C HIS A 206 4.08 19.66 20.47
N VAL A 207 5.34 19.43 20.11
CA VAL A 207 5.81 18.21 19.44
C VAL A 207 5.65 16.99 20.36
N LEU A 208 6.05 17.08 21.62
CA LEU A 208 5.84 16.01 22.62
C LEU A 208 4.35 15.73 22.87
N ALA A 209 3.51 16.77 22.94
CA ALA A 209 2.06 16.62 23.02
C ALA A 209 1.43 16.07 21.74
N GLY A 210 2.12 16.15 20.60
CA GLY A 210 1.78 15.45 19.36
C GLY A 210 2.16 13.97 19.42
N ALA A 211 3.38 13.66 19.89
CA ALA A 211 3.87 12.29 20.06
C ALA A 211 3.02 11.45 21.01
N ARG A 212 2.70 11.98 22.20
CA ARG A 212 1.82 11.31 23.17
C ARG A 212 0.42 11.07 22.60
N ARG A 213 -0.18 12.06 21.93
CA ARG A 213 -1.49 11.89 21.27
C ARG A 213 -1.46 10.83 20.18
N LEU A 214 -0.41 10.78 19.37
CA LEU A 214 -0.27 9.77 18.33
C LEU A 214 -0.16 8.36 18.94
N GLN A 215 0.57 8.21 20.05
CA GLN A 215 0.69 6.96 20.80
C GLN A 215 -0.63 6.54 21.50
N GLU A 216 -1.32 7.48 22.14
CA GLU A 216 -2.54 7.24 22.93
C GLU A 216 -3.80 7.07 22.05
N THR A 217 -3.94 7.90 21.01
CA THR A 217 -5.18 8.00 20.22
C THR A 217 -5.03 7.61 18.76
N GLY A 218 -3.84 7.27 18.28
CA GLY A 218 -3.61 6.92 16.87
C GLY A 218 -4.03 8.01 15.89
N PHE A 219 -4.48 7.60 14.70
CA PHE A 219 -4.88 8.47 13.60
C PHE A 219 -5.82 7.80 12.59
N PRO A 220 -6.64 8.56 11.84
CA PRO A 220 -7.41 8.02 10.72
C PRO A 220 -6.51 7.53 9.59
N ASN A 221 -6.79 6.32 9.09
CA ASN A 221 -5.99 5.62 8.08
C ASN A 221 -6.24 6.13 6.65
N TYR A 222 -6.15 7.45 6.46
CA TYR A 222 -6.27 8.09 5.15
C TYR A 222 -5.21 7.60 4.15
N PHE A 223 -5.54 7.68 2.86
CA PHE A 223 -4.56 7.58 1.78
C PHE A 223 -3.78 8.89 1.63
N ASP A 224 -2.47 8.80 1.40
CA ASP A 224 -1.59 9.96 1.24
C ASP A 224 -1.61 10.57 -0.18
N ASP A 225 -1.13 11.82 -0.31
CA ASP A 225 -0.88 12.50 -1.59
C ASP A 225 -0.06 11.64 -2.58
N GLN A 226 0.82 10.76 -2.09
CA GLN A 226 1.54 9.78 -2.90
C GLN A 226 0.63 8.80 -3.68
N ARG A 227 -0.53 8.42 -3.13
CA ARG A 227 -1.50 7.54 -3.80
C ARG A 227 -2.19 8.28 -4.96
N PHE A 228 -2.26 9.60 -4.92
CA PHE A 228 -2.88 10.46 -5.93
C PHE A 228 -1.89 11.01 -6.98
N GLY A 229 -0.88 10.20 -7.34
CA GLY A 229 0.07 10.52 -8.40
C GLY A 229 -0.59 10.81 -9.76
N SER A 230 -1.72 10.14 -10.03
CA SER A 230 -2.55 10.32 -11.23
C SER A 230 -3.46 11.56 -11.21
N PHE A 231 -3.61 12.25 -10.07
CA PHE A 231 -4.48 13.42 -9.96
C PHE A 231 -3.89 14.64 -10.68
N HIS A 232 -4.67 15.22 -11.59
CA HIS A 232 -4.35 16.42 -12.35
C HIS A 232 -5.22 17.61 -11.90
N PRO A 233 -4.66 18.77 -11.47
CA PRO A 233 -5.43 19.84 -10.82
C PRO A 233 -6.63 20.40 -11.58
N LEU A 234 -6.62 20.37 -12.92
CA LEU A 234 -7.72 20.88 -13.76
C LEU A 234 -8.67 19.80 -14.27
N ILE A 235 -8.33 18.52 -14.11
CA ILE A 235 -9.03 17.39 -14.75
C ILE A 235 -9.55 16.39 -13.69
N GLY A 236 -9.00 16.42 -12.48
CA GLY A 236 -9.28 15.43 -11.44
C GLY A 236 -8.56 14.12 -11.72
N PHE A 237 -9.31 13.02 -11.71
CA PHE A 237 -8.82 11.68 -11.99
C PHE A 237 -9.28 11.22 -13.38
N PRO A 238 -8.38 10.76 -14.28
CA PRO A 238 -8.78 10.27 -15.62
C PRO A 238 -9.88 9.19 -15.60
N PHE A 239 -9.89 8.36 -14.56
CA PHE A 239 -10.86 7.27 -14.40
C PHE A 239 -12.25 7.74 -13.94
N LEU A 240 -12.40 9.00 -13.51
CA LEU A 240 -13.71 9.58 -13.23
C LEU A 240 -14.54 9.68 -14.51
N SER A 241 -13.92 10.10 -15.63
CA SER A 241 -14.56 10.09 -16.95
C SER A 241 -15.03 8.69 -17.33
N LEU A 242 -14.22 7.65 -17.08
CA LEU A 242 -14.60 6.26 -17.37
C LEU A 242 -15.84 5.83 -16.56
N LEU A 243 -15.86 6.12 -15.26
CA LEU A 243 -17.01 5.80 -14.40
C LEU A 243 -18.27 6.61 -14.75
N ARG A 244 -18.13 7.76 -15.41
CA ARG A 244 -19.23 8.58 -15.96
C ARG A 244 -19.69 8.15 -17.37
N GLY A 245 -19.08 7.13 -17.97
CA GLY A 245 -19.42 6.67 -19.32
C GLY A 245 -18.69 7.40 -20.46
N ASP A 246 -17.61 8.12 -20.17
CA ASP A 246 -16.76 8.81 -21.15
C ASP A 246 -15.37 8.13 -21.26
N PRO A 247 -15.25 7.07 -22.09
CA PRO A 247 -13.99 6.38 -22.33
C PRO A 247 -13.00 7.20 -23.20
N GLU A 248 -13.48 8.18 -23.98
CA GLU A 248 -12.60 9.05 -24.77
C GLU A 248 -11.75 9.93 -23.86
N SER A 249 -12.40 10.68 -22.96
CA SER A 249 -11.69 11.49 -21.97
C SER A 249 -10.83 10.63 -21.05
N ALA A 250 -11.29 9.45 -20.67
CA ALA A 250 -10.49 8.52 -19.87
C ALA A 250 -9.19 8.12 -20.59
N LEU A 251 -9.25 7.76 -21.87
CA LEU A 251 -8.06 7.46 -22.68
C LEU A 251 -7.16 8.70 -22.84
N ARG A 252 -7.74 9.83 -23.27
CA ARG A 252 -7.06 11.11 -23.48
C ARG A 252 -6.29 11.54 -22.24
N PHE A 253 -6.95 11.56 -21.09
CA PHE A 253 -6.36 12.03 -19.84
C PHE A 253 -5.40 11.01 -19.24
N THR A 254 -5.61 9.70 -19.39
CA THR A 254 -4.62 8.70 -18.94
C THR A 254 -3.34 8.78 -19.77
N LEU A 255 -3.45 8.96 -21.09
CA LEU A 255 -2.30 9.07 -21.99
C LEU A 255 -1.55 10.41 -21.85
N LEU A 256 -2.28 11.51 -21.69
CA LEU A 256 -1.73 12.87 -21.82
C LEU A 256 -1.64 13.67 -20.52
N SER A 257 -2.05 13.12 -19.37
CA SER A 257 -1.86 13.80 -18.08
C SER A 257 -0.39 14.16 -17.86
N ALA A 258 -0.11 15.45 -17.79
CA ALA A 258 1.22 16.00 -17.54
C ALA A 258 1.51 15.93 -16.04
N PHE A 259 2.22 14.90 -15.62
CA PHE A 259 2.50 14.69 -14.20
C PHE A 259 3.58 15.67 -13.73
N GLY A 260 3.49 16.14 -12.50
CA GLY A 260 4.44 17.14 -12.00
C GLY A 260 5.91 16.67 -12.03
N GLY A 261 6.19 15.37 -12.15
CA GLY A 261 7.52 14.78 -12.36
C GLY A 261 8.01 14.80 -13.82
N ASP A 262 7.12 15.00 -14.80
CA ASP A 262 7.49 15.05 -16.21
C ASP A 262 8.45 16.22 -16.49
N LYS A 263 9.47 15.95 -17.32
CA LYS A 263 10.40 16.96 -17.84
C LYS A 263 9.63 18.04 -18.60
N PRO A 264 10.07 19.32 -18.59
CA PRO A 264 9.33 20.41 -19.23
C PRO A 264 8.97 20.18 -20.70
N HIS A 265 9.85 19.54 -21.49
CA HIS A 265 9.55 19.18 -22.88
C HIS A 265 8.42 18.14 -22.99
N ALA A 266 8.37 17.14 -22.11
CA ALA A 266 7.34 16.11 -22.11
C ALA A 266 5.97 16.71 -21.75
N LYS A 267 5.93 17.66 -20.81
CA LYS A 267 4.72 18.44 -20.49
C LYS A 267 4.21 19.25 -21.69
N ARG A 268 5.11 20.00 -22.36
CA ARG A 268 4.75 20.77 -23.57
C ARG A 268 4.24 19.86 -24.70
N ARG A 269 4.90 18.73 -24.94
CA ARG A 269 4.53 17.73 -25.94
C ARG A 269 3.16 17.11 -25.65
N LYS A 270 2.93 16.63 -24.42
CA LYS A 270 1.61 16.13 -23.98
C LYS A 270 0.51 17.17 -24.16
N LYS A 271 0.76 18.44 -23.79
CA LYS A 271 -0.18 19.54 -24.03
C LYS A 271 -0.46 19.72 -25.52
N ALA A 272 0.57 19.74 -26.37
CA ALA A 272 0.40 19.93 -27.81
C ALA A 272 -0.40 18.78 -28.48
N ILE A 273 -0.22 17.52 -28.05
CA ILE A 273 -1.10 16.41 -28.47
C ILE A 273 -2.54 16.66 -27.97
N ASN A 274 -2.69 17.08 -26.72
CA ASN A 274 -4.01 17.34 -26.13
C ASN A 274 -4.76 18.50 -26.80
N ASP A 275 -4.05 19.52 -27.26
CA ASP A 275 -4.58 20.67 -28.01
C ASP A 275 -5.00 20.26 -29.45
N ASN A 276 -4.34 19.25 -30.03
CA ASN A 276 -4.61 18.70 -31.36
C ASN A 276 -5.48 17.43 -31.33
N TRP A 277 -6.12 17.12 -30.20
CA TRP A 277 -6.90 15.89 -30.04
C TRP A 277 -8.04 15.81 -31.08
N GLY A 278 -8.13 14.70 -31.81
CA GLY A 278 -8.98 14.55 -33.01
C GLY A 278 -8.24 14.73 -34.33
N ASN A 279 -7.17 15.54 -34.36
CA ASN A 279 -6.23 15.61 -35.48
C ASN A 279 -5.10 14.58 -35.25
N TRP A 280 -5.39 13.32 -35.62
CA TRP A 280 -4.48 12.21 -35.34
C TRP A 280 -3.14 12.29 -36.08
N ASP A 281 -3.08 12.97 -37.21
CA ASP A 281 -1.84 13.23 -37.95
C ASP A 281 -0.88 14.15 -37.19
N GLU A 282 -1.36 15.27 -36.66
CA GLU A 282 -0.55 16.15 -35.80
C GLU A 282 -0.22 15.49 -34.45
N CYS A 283 -1.17 14.74 -33.86
CA CYS A 283 -0.90 13.96 -32.65
C CYS A 283 0.23 12.95 -32.84
N LEU A 284 0.26 12.25 -33.97
CA LEU A 284 1.29 11.23 -34.28
C LEU A 284 2.68 11.82 -34.47
N LYS A 285 2.81 12.99 -35.12
CA LYS A 285 4.10 13.71 -35.23
C LYS A 285 4.70 14.08 -33.87
N LEU A 286 3.85 14.24 -32.85
CA LEU A 286 4.20 14.60 -31.48
C LEU A 286 4.32 13.40 -30.53
N ALA A 287 4.05 12.18 -31.00
CA ALA A 287 4.19 10.96 -30.20
C ALA A 287 5.66 10.65 -29.92
N SER A 288 5.99 10.23 -28.70
CA SER A 288 7.38 9.95 -28.28
C SER A 288 7.59 8.57 -27.68
N THR A 289 6.54 7.93 -27.18
CA THR A 289 6.58 6.59 -26.62
C THR A 289 5.92 5.59 -27.55
N LYS A 290 6.34 4.32 -27.47
CA LYS A 290 5.71 3.22 -28.23
C LYS A 290 4.20 3.13 -27.98
N THR A 291 3.76 3.37 -26.73
CA THR A 291 2.35 3.37 -26.34
C THR A 291 1.58 4.52 -27.00
N GLU A 292 2.10 5.75 -26.94
CA GLU A 292 1.49 6.90 -27.62
C GLU A 292 1.34 6.66 -29.13
N SER A 293 2.42 6.23 -29.80
CA SER A 293 2.42 5.96 -31.24
C SER A 293 1.44 4.85 -31.62
N ALA A 294 1.35 3.77 -30.82
CA ALA A 294 0.42 2.67 -31.06
C ALA A 294 -1.05 3.10 -30.89
N ILE A 295 -1.38 3.83 -29.83
CA ILE A 295 -2.76 4.28 -29.55
C ILE A 295 -3.21 5.32 -30.59
N LEU A 296 -2.41 6.37 -30.82
CA LEU A 296 -2.74 7.42 -31.80
C LEU A 296 -2.78 6.89 -33.23
N GLY A 297 -1.92 5.90 -33.56
CA GLY A 297 -1.92 5.21 -34.85
C GLY A 297 -3.18 4.38 -35.08
N GLN A 298 -3.73 3.77 -34.04
CA GLN A 298 -5.00 3.04 -34.11
C GLN A 298 -6.20 3.98 -34.22
N LEU A 299 -6.22 5.11 -33.47
CA LEU A 299 -7.25 6.15 -33.62
C LEU A 299 -7.32 6.69 -35.06
N LYS A 300 -6.15 6.92 -35.68
CA LYS A 300 -6.06 7.28 -37.11
C LYS A 300 -6.59 6.18 -38.02
N SER A 301 -6.10 4.95 -37.89
CA SER A 301 -6.48 3.83 -38.76
C SER A 301 -7.98 3.51 -38.72
N ASN A 302 -8.57 3.57 -37.52
CA ASN A 302 -10.00 3.34 -37.29
C ASN A 302 -10.87 4.54 -37.71
N ARG A 303 -10.25 5.68 -38.06
CA ARG A 303 -10.92 6.96 -38.38
C ARG A 303 -11.84 7.44 -37.25
N CYS A 304 -11.42 7.24 -36.00
CA CYS A 304 -12.17 7.69 -34.82
C CYS A 304 -12.40 9.21 -34.90
N LYS A 305 -13.59 9.68 -34.54
CA LYS A 305 -13.91 11.11 -34.44
C LYS A 305 -13.89 11.51 -32.97
N ALA A 306 -13.12 12.54 -32.62
CA ALA A 306 -13.14 13.08 -31.26
C ALA A 306 -14.51 13.74 -30.98
N GLY A 307 -15.07 13.49 -29.79
CA GLY A 307 -16.41 13.93 -29.41
C GLY A 307 -17.56 13.11 -30.00
N ASP A 308 -17.29 12.01 -30.71
CA ASP A 308 -18.32 11.08 -31.19
C ASP A 308 -18.79 10.18 -30.04
N SER A 309 -19.98 10.45 -29.53
CA SER A 309 -20.62 9.74 -28.42
C SER A 309 -21.33 8.44 -28.84
N SER A 310 -21.22 8.00 -30.09
CA SER A 310 -21.84 6.74 -30.53
C SER A 310 -21.26 5.52 -29.80
N ASN A 311 -22.08 4.50 -29.56
CA ASN A 311 -21.66 3.25 -28.92
C ASN A 311 -20.47 2.59 -29.64
N ALA A 312 -20.36 2.76 -30.97
CA ALA A 312 -19.24 2.26 -31.75
C ALA A 312 -17.93 3.01 -31.44
N SER A 313 -17.98 4.35 -31.37
CA SER A 313 -16.85 5.20 -30.98
C SER A 313 -16.41 4.93 -29.53
N GLN A 314 -17.36 4.94 -28.59
CA GLN A 314 -17.10 4.65 -27.17
C GLN A 314 -16.42 3.29 -26.97
N LYS A 315 -16.89 2.25 -27.67
CA LYS A 315 -16.27 0.92 -27.64
C LYS A 315 -14.83 0.93 -28.14
N GLN A 316 -14.52 1.66 -29.22
CA GLN A 316 -13.16 1.78 -29.74
C GLN A 316 -12.22 2.48 -28.73
N PHE A 317 -12.67 3.57 -28.10
CA PHE A 317 -11.90 4.23 -27.06
C PHE A 317 -11.65 3.32 -25.84
N LEU A 318 -12.65 2.55 -25.42
CA LEU A 318 -12.54 1.58 -24.33
C LEU A 318 -11.54 0.44 -24.67
N GLU A 319 -11.61 -0.13 -25.87
CA GLU A 319 -10.68 -1.14 -26.36
C GLU A 319 -9.24 -0.64 -26.49
N LEU A 320 -9.03 0.66 -26.69
CA LEU A 320 -7.71 1.28 -26.70
C LEU A 320 -7.21 1.59 -25.28
N LEU A 321 -8.10 1.97 -24.36
CA LEU A 321 -7.77 2.14 -22.94
C LEU A 321 -7.33 0.82 -22.30
N ASP A 322 -8.00 -0.29 -22.62
CA ASP A 322 -7.64 -1.63 -22.12
C ASP A 322 -6.26 -2.14 -22.60
N ARG A 323 -5.64 -1.48 -23.61
CA ARG A 323 -4.27 -1.80 -24.08
C ARG A 323 -3.16 -1.11 -23.28
N LEU A 324 -3.50 -0.17 -22.39
CA LEU A 324 -2.49 0.45 -21.51
C LEU A 324 -1.96 -0.57 -20.48
N PRO A 325 -0.76 -0.34 -19.91
CA PRO A 325 -0.20 -1.24 -18.90
C PRO A 325 -1.14 -1.44 -17.71
N ARG A 326 -1.31 -2.69 -17.28
CA ARG A 326 -2.17 -3.08 -16.16
C ARG A 326 -1.86 -2.32 -14.86
N GLU A 327 -0.59 -2.01 -14.60
CA GLU A 327 -0.17 -1.18 -13.46
C GLU A 327 -0.79 0.23 -13.54
N ASP A 328 -0.68 0.91 -14.68
CA ASP A 328 -1.22 2.26 -14.88
C ASP A 328 -2.75 2.30 -14.72
N LEU A 329 -3.44 1.31 -15.31
CA LEU A 329 -4.90 1.18 -15.20
C LEU A 329 -5.35 0.91 -13.76
N SER A 330 -4.63 0.03 -13.05
CA SER A 330 -4.92 -0.32 -11.65
C SER A 330 -4.62 0.84 -10.70
N MET A 331 -3.56 1.61 -10.96
CA MET A 331 -3.27 2.87 -10.25
C MET A 331 -4.35 3.93 -10.49
N GLY A 332 -4.90 4.00 -11.70
CA GLY A 332 -6.02 4.88 -12.05
C GLY A 332 -7.27 4.64 -11.19
N PHE A 333 -7.77 3.40 -11.18
CA PHE A 333 -8.89 3.00 -10.31
C PHE A 333 -8.57 3.18 -8.82
N SER A 334 -7.41 2.69 -8.36
CA SER A 334 -7.04 2.76 -6.94
C SER A 334 -6.95 4.20 -6.43
N ALA A 335 -6.46 5.13 -7.24
CA ALA A 335 -6.38 6.55 -6.85
C ALA A 335 -7.77 7.20 -6.67
N LEU A 336 -8.72 6.94 -7.57
CA LEU A 336 -10.08 7.46 -7.45
C LEU A 336 -10.83 6.83 -6.26
N GLN A 337 -10.73 5.51 -6.09
CA GLN A 337 -11.29 4.77 -4.95
C GLN A 337 -10.75 5.29 -3.61
N SER A 338 -9.42 5.50 -3.54
CA SER A 338 -8.74 6.07 -2.37
C SER A 338 -9.18 7.50 -2.06
N TRP A 339 -9.57 8.27 -3.09
CA TRP A 339 -10.05 9.64 -2.93
C TRP A 339 -11.47 9.67 -2.38
N ILE A 340 -12.36 8.84 -2.92
CA ILE A 340 -13.74 8.68 -2.43
C ILE A 340 -13.71 8.28 -0.95
N PHE A 341 -12.89 7.30 -0.57
CA PHE A 341 -12.69 6.92 0.82
C PHE A 341 -12.25 8.09 1.70
N ASN A 342 -11.23 8.85 1.28
CA ASN A 342 -10.73 10.00 2.04
C ASN A 342 -11.82 11.07 2.26
N GLU A 343 -12.55 11.46 1.21
CA GLU A 343 -13.62 12.47 1.33
C GLU A 343 -14.79 11.94 2.19
N SER A 344 -15.13 10.66 2.09
CA SER A 344 -16.19 10.02 2.88
C SER A 344 -15.85 10.00 4.37
N VAL A 345 -14.61 9.65 4.74
CA VAL A 345 -14.14 9.70 6.13
C VAL A 345 -14.06 11.15 6.65
N ALA A 346 -13.63 12.10 5.81
CA ALA A 346 -13.62 13.51 6.18
C ALA A 346 -15.04 14.07 6.44
N ARG A 347 -16.02 13.70 5.62
CA ARG A 347 -17.44 14.03 5.83
C ARG A 347 -18.00 13.41 7.10
N LEU A 348 -17.72 12.12 7.33
CA LEU A 348 -18.14 11.41 8.54
C LEU A 348 -17.67 12.14 9.80
N PHE A 349 -16.38 12.50 9.90
CA PHE A 349 -15.86 13.21 11.07
C PHE A 349 -16.38 14.64 11.22
N ARG A 350 -16.61 15.37 10.12
CA ARG A 350 -17.26 16.70 10.15
C ARG A 350 -18.68 16.59 10.71
N ASN A 351 -19.45 15.61 10.25
CA ASN A 351 -20.82 15.37 10.72
C ASN A 351 -20.86 14.96 12.20
N ILE A 352 -19.94 14.08 12.65
CA ILE A 352 -19.78 13.71 14.06
C ILE A 352 -19.47 14.95 14.92
N GLU A 353 -18.50 15.78 14.52
CA GLU A 353 -18.15 16.99 15.29
C GLU A 353 -19.30 18.00 15.35
N HIS A 354 -19.98 18.24 14.22
CA HIS A 354 -21.14 19.14 14.15
C HIS A 354 -22.23 18.70 15.14
N LEU A 355 -22.62 17.43 15.08
CA LEU A 355 -23.66 16.88 15.95
C LEU A 355 -23.21 16.79 17.42
N TRP A 356 -21.92 16.60 17.69
CA TRP A 356 -21.39 16.68 19.05
C TRP A 356 -21.56 18.08 19.65
N LYS A 357 -21.26 19.13 18.88
CA LYS A 357 -21.40 20.54 19.30
C LYS A 357 -22.85 20.90 19.60
N HIS A 358 -23.79 20.45 18.77
CA HIS A 358 -25.22 20.79 18.92
C HIS A 358 -25.97 19.92 19.93
N SER A 359 -25.49 18.73 20.27
CA SER A 359 -26.10 17.83 21.28
C SER A 359 -25.64 18.07 22.72
N SER A 360 -25.01 19.22 23.00
CA SER A 360 -24.45 19.55 24.32
C SER A 360 -25.15 20.77 24.95
N SER A 361 -26.39 20.57 25.41
CA SER A 361 -27.16 21.52 26.23
C SER A 361 -26.72 21.47 27.71
N GLY A 362 -25.48 21.85 27.99
CA GLY A 362 -24.96 21.89 29.36
C GLY A 362 -23.47 22.23 29.47
N SER A 363 -23.00 22.41 30.70
CA SER A 363 -21.65 22.85 31.10
C SER A 363 -20.47 22.08 30.45
N ALA A 364 -20.70 20.85 29.98
CA ALA A 364 -19.69 19.94 29.42
C ALA A 364 -19.16 20.30 28.00
N ARG A 365 -19.16 21.59 27.60
CA ARG A 365 -18.68 22.06 26.28
C ARG A 365 -17.20 21.75 25.96
N SER A 366 -16.40 21.25 26.90
CA SER A 366 -14.94 21.19 26.82
C SER A 366 -14.30 19.81 26.56
N ARG A 367 -15.04 18.69 26.65
CA ARG A 367 -14.51 17.31 26.54
C ARG A 367 -15.02 16.50 25.32
N GLY A 368 -15.60 17.15 24.33
CA GLY A 368 -16.22 16.49 23.18
C GLY A 368 -15.29 16.06 22.03
N PHE A 369 -15.88 15.44 21.02
CA PHE A 369 -15.24 15.16 19.73
C PHE A 369 -14.91 16.47 19.01
N ARG A 370 -13.64 16.67 18.62
CA ARG A 370 -13.17 17.87 17.90
C ARG A 370 -12.17 17.49 16.82
N THR A 371 -12.19 18.18 15.70
CA THR A 371 -11.29 17.92 14.56
C THR A 371 -10.44 19.13 14.18
N VAL A 372 -9.44 18.90 13.33
CA VAL A 372 -8.66 19.91 12.61
C VAL A 372 -8.53 19.47 11.16
N GLU A 373 -8.68 20.39 10.23
CA GLU A 373 -8.52 20.12 8.80
C GLU A 373 -7.07 20.31 8.34
N ILE A 374 -6.56 19.34 7.58
CA ILE A 374 -5.27 19.41 6.90
C ILE A 374 -5.50 19.50 5.40
N LYS A 375 -5.17 20.65 4.82
CA LYS A 375 -5.19 20.83 3.36
C LYS A 375 -4.15 19.92 2.68
N THR A 376 -4.59 19.17 1.67
CA THR A 376 -3.74 18.29 0.83
C THR A 376 -3.80 18.73 -0.64
N LYS A 377 -3.11 18.00 -1.53
CA LYS A 377 -3.19 18.28 -2.98
C LYS A 377 -4.59 17.99 -3.54
N THR A 378 -5.34 17.09 -2.93
CA THR A 378 -6.58 16.54 -3.48
C THR A 378 -7.85 16.87 -2.70
N GLY A 379 -7.76 17.67 -1.64
CA GLY A 379 -8.89 18.00 -0.75
C GLY A 379 -8.43 18.18 0.69
N ASP A 380 -9.35 18.53 1.58
CA ASP A 380 -9.04 18.74 2.99
C ASP A 380 -9.31 17.43 3.77
N GLN A 381 -8.33 16.99 4.57
CA GLN A 381 -8.43 15.79 5.41
C GLN A 381 -8.77 16.19 6.84
N THR A 382 -9.85 15.66 7.39
CA THR A 382 -10.35 16.00 8.73
C THR A 382 -9.76 15.05 9.78
N PHE A 383 -8.97 15.56 10.72
CA PHE A 383 -8.32 14.74 11.76
C PHE A 383 -8.92 15.02 13.14
N PRO A 384 -9.50 14.02 13.83
CA PRO A 384 -9.91 14.18 15.22
C PRO A 384 -8.70 14.43 16.15
N ILE A 385 -8.77 15.47 16.98
CA ILE A 385 -7.75 15.86 17.96
C ILE A 385 -8.17 15.62 19.42
N SER A 386 -9.43 15.25 19.60
CA SER A 386 -10.14 15.03 20.85
C SER A 386 -11.21 13.99 20.52
N VAL A 387 -11.11 12.80 21.11
CA VAL A 387 -12.01 11.67 20.89
C VAL A 387 -12.24 11.01 22.26
N GLU A 388 -13.47 10.63 22.56
CA GLU A 388 -13.79 9.89 23.79
C GLU A 388 -13.30 8.43 23.68
N SER A 389 -12.77 7.86 24.76
CA SER A 389 -12.13 6.54 24.75
C SER A 389 -13.01 5.42 24.18
N ARG A 390 -14.32 5.38 24.52
CA ARG A 390 -15.25 4.40 23.93
C ARG A 390 -15.37 4.57 22.41
N PHE A 391 -15.46 5.82 21.94
CA PHE A 391 -15.55 6.13 20.51
C PHE A 391 -14.26 5.76 19.78
N LEU A 392 -13.09 5.98 20.39
CA LEU A 392 -11.81 5.54 19.86
C LEU A 392 -11.76 4.00 19.70
N THR A 393 -12.16 3.24 20.72
CA THR A 393 -12.23 1.76 20.65
C THR A 393 -13.16 1.27 19.54
N LEU A 394 -14.29 1.95 19.33
CA LEU A 394 -15.18 1.66 18.20
C LEU A 394 -14.47 1.90 16.87
N LEU A 395 -13.89 3.08 16.64
CA LEU A 395 -13.19 3.44 15.39
C LEU A 395 -11.99 2.52 15.09
N ASP A 396 -11.22 2.13 16.10
CA ASP A 396 -10.03 1.29 15.96
C ASP A 396 -10.36 -0.16 15.57
N SER A 397 -11.53 -0.63 15.99
CA SER A 397 -12.04 -1.96 15.66
C SER A 397 -13.07 -1.95 14.52
N MET A 398 -12.96 -0.97 13.60
CA MET A 398 -13.79 -0.82 12.41
C MET A 398 -13.01 -0.90 11.10
N ASP A 399 -13.52 -1.76 10.22
CA ASP A 399 -12.98 -2.09 8.90
C ASP A 399 -14.01 -1.68 7.84
N PHE A 400 -13.60 -0.83 6.89
CA PHE A 400 -14.46 -0.36 5.81
C PHE A 400 -14.10 -1.01 4.48
N MET A 401 -15.10 -1.60 3.83
CA MET A 401 -14.99 -2.09 2.46
C MET A 401 -14.95 -0.91 1.49
N LEU A 402 -13.86 -0.77 0.74
CA LEU A 402 -13.76 0.25 -0.29
C LEU A 402 -14.74 -0.01 -1.44
N ILE A 403 -15.33 1.06 -1.98
CA ILE A 403 -16.32 0.98 -3.06
C ILE A 403 -15.88 0.14 -4.26
N GLY A 404 -16.77 -0.73 -4.74
CA GLY A 404 -16.57 -1.46 -6.00
C GLY A 404 -17.27 -2.83 -6.09
N PRO A 405 -17.02 -3.57 -7.19
CA PRO A 405 -17.62 -4.87 -7.44
C PRO A 405 -17.39 -5.85 -6.28
N GLY A 406 -18.48 -6.49 -5.82
CA GLY A 406 -18.46 -7.41 -4.69
C GLY A 406 -18.75 -6.79 -3.33
N GLN A 407 -18.77 -5.46 -3.20
CA GLN A 407 -19.38 -4.80 -2.05
C GLN A 407 -20.88 -5.16 -2.04
N LYS A 408 -21.33 -5.94 -1.05
CA LYS A 408 -22.76 -6.19 -0.86
C LYS A 408 -23.40 -4.87 -0.46
N SER A 409 -24.13 -4.22 -1.38
CA SER A 409 -25.02 -3.12 -1.01
C SER A 409 -25.96 -3.62 0.09
N PRO A 410 -26.13 -2.91 1.22
CA PRO A 410 -26.93 -3.38 2.35
C PRO A 410 -28.36 -3.81 1.97
N ALA A 411 -28.91 -3.18 0.92
CA ALA A 411 -30.21 -3.46 0.33
C ALA A 411 -30.36 -4.85 -0.35
N ARG A 412 -29.34 -5.73 -0.34
CA ARG A 412 -29.38 -7.04 -1.04
C ARG A 412 -29.07 -8.26 -0.15
N SER A 413 -29.13 -8.14 1.17
CA SER A 413 -29.25 -9.32 2.03
C SER A 413 -30.73 -9.68 2.18
N ASN A 414 -31.12 -10.93 1.91
CA ASN A 414 -32.49 -11.43 2.10
C ASN A 414 -32.81 -11.67 3.60
N SER A 415 -32.49 -10.69 4.43
CA SER A 415 -32.88 -10.60 5.83
C SER A 415 -33.84 -9.42 6.00
N GLU A 416 -34.65 -9.42 7.05
CA GLU A 416 -35.71 -8.42 7.30
C GLU A 416 -35.18 -6.97 7.46
N SER A 417 -33.86 -6.78 7.47
CA SER A 417 -33.16 -5.49 7.46
C SER A 417 -33.20 -4.74 6.10
N ALA A 418 -33.63 -5.38 5.02
CA ALA A 418 -33.64 -4.76 3.68
C ALA A 418 -34.61 -3.55 3.55
N SER A 419 -35.58 -3.41 4.46
CA SER A 419 -36.55 -2.31 4.46
C SER A 419 -36.02 -0.98 5.04
N GLU A 420 -34.85 -0.96 5.69
CA GLU A 420 -34.22 0.28 6.18
C GLU A 420 -33.50 1.09 5.08
N PHE A 421 -33.32 0.52 3.88
CA PHE A 421 -32.38 1.02 2.85
C PHE A 421 -33.02 1.55 1.55
N ASP A 422 -34.26 2.04 1.60
CA ASP A 422 -34.90 2.71 0.45
C ASP A 422 -34.18 4.02 0.09
N SER A 423 -34.31 4.47 -1.16
CA SER A 423 -33.75 5.68 -1.74
C SER A 423 -33.92 6.96 -0.91
N ALA A 424 -34.99 7.07 -0.10
CA ALA A 424 -35.23 8.19 0.81
C ALA A 424 -34.34 8.20 2.07
N SER A 425 -33.67 7.09 2.41
CA SER A 425 -32.89 6.89 3.65
C SER A 425 -31.46 7.48 3.63
N TYR A 426 -31.09 8.23 2.59
CA TYR A 426 -29.71 8.71 2.37
C TYR A 426 -29.56 10.24 2.27
N SER A 427 -30.60 11.01 2.58
CA SER A 427 -30.51 12.47 2.68
C SER A 427 -29.47 12.91 3.72
N GLU A 428 -29.00 14.15 3.64
CA GLU A 428 -28.11 14.72 4.66
C GLU A 428 -28.74 14.66 6.06
N ASP A 429 -30.04 14.94 6.16
CA ASP A 429 -30.86 14.78 7.36
C ASP A 429 -30.89 13.32 7.88
N SER A 430 -30.97 12.31 7.00
CA SER A 430 -30.88 10.90 7.40
C SER A 430 -29.50 10.55 7.97
N CYS A 431 -28.42 11.00 7.32
CA CYS A 431 -27.06 10.79 7.83
C CYS A 431 -26.86 11.47 9.19
N GLN A 432 -27.41 12.67 9.37
CA GLN A 432 -27.38 13.35 10.65
C GLN A 432 -28.15 12.58 11.73
N LYS A 433 -29.34 12.03 11.42
CA LYS A 433 -30.12 11.18 12.34
C LYS A 433 -29.37 9.90 12.72
N THR A 434 -28.75 9.20 11.76
CA THR A 434 -27.93 8.01 12.04
C THR A 434 -26.79 8.33 13.01
N ILE A 435 -26.06 9.43 12.79
CA ILE A 435 -24.96 9.84 13.67
C ILE A 435 -25.48 10.34 15.04
N GLN A 436 -26.63 11.02 15.12
CA GLN A 436 -27.25 11.37 16.41
C GLN A 436 -27.55 10.12 17.24
N SER A 437 -28.06 9.04 16.63
CA SER A 437 -28.26 7.75 17.30
C SER A 437 -26.95 7.14 17.81
N VAL A 438 -25.85 7.20 17.03
CA VAL A 438 -24.51 6.79 17.49
C VAL A 438 -24.10 7.59 18.73
N LEU A 439 -24.22 8.92 18.68
CA LEU A 439 -23.78 9.79 19.78
C LEU A 439 -24.61 9.60 21.05
N LYS A 440 -25.90 9.29 20.91
CA LYS A 440 -26.75 8.90 22.04
C LYS A 440 -26.30 7.55 22.63
N ALA A 441 -26.21 6.52 21.80
CA ALA A 441 -25.79 5.17 22.20
C ALA A 441 -24.40 5.10 22.84
N CYS A 442 -23.47 5.97 22.41
CA CYS A 442 -22.13 6.06 22.99
C CYS A 442 -22.13 6.68 24.39
N ARG A 443 -23.03 7.65 24.65
CA ARG A 443 -23.15 8.37 25.94
C ARG A 443 -23.97 7.59 26.98
N GLU A 444 -24.91 6.77 26.54
CA GLU A 444 -25.66 5.86 27.42
C GLU A 444 -24.74 4.67 27.80
N ASN A 445 -24.83 4.20 29.04
CA ASN A 445 -23.92 3.19 29.61
C ASN A 445 -23.87 1.91 28.74
N GLN A 446 -22.77 1.16 28.82
CA GLN A 446 -22.52 -0.04 27.98
C GLN A 446 -23.66 -1.07 27.97
N GLU A 447 -24.45 -1.16 29.04
CA GLU A 447 -25.62 -2.04 29.15
C GLU A 447 -26.80 -1.64 28.23
N ALA A 448 -26.89 -0.36 27.83
CA ALA A 448 -28.03 0.19 27.11
C ALA A 448 -27.93 0.13 25.57
N THR A 449 -26.72 0.01 25.00
CA THR A 449 -26.55 -0.23 23.55
C THR A 449 -25.27 -1.01 23.26
N PRO A 450 -25.36 -2.20 22.64
CA PRO A 450 -24.21 -2.98 22.22
C PRO A 450 -23.29 -2.24 21.26
N ASP A 451 -21.98 -2.47 21.38
CA ASP A 451 -20.98 -1.90 20.47
C ASP A 451 -21.16 -2.38 19.01
N SER A 452 -21.82 -3.53 18.79
CA SER A 452 -22.24 -4.01 17.45
C SER A 452 -23.20 -3.04 16.75
N ASP A 453 -24.16 -2.47 17.48
CA ASP A 453 -25.12 -1.51 16.93
C ASP A 453 -24.46 -0.15 16.68
N CYS A 454 -23.58 0.28 17.57
CA CYS A 454 -22.77 1.48 17.37
C CYS A 454 -21.92 1.37 16.09
N LYS A 455 -21.25 0.22 15.88
CA LYS A 455 -20.49 -0.06 14.65
C LYS A 455 -21.39 -0.11 13.42
N ARG A 456 -22.56 -0.76 13.49
CA ARG A 456 -23.54 -0.80 12.39
C ARG A 456 -23.96 0.61 11.97
N LEU A 457 -24.28 1.47 12.93
CA LEU A 457 -24.70 2.85 12.66
C LEU A 457 -23.55 3.71 12.10
N ILE A 458 -22.31 3.58 12.61
CA ILE A 458 -21.15 4.28 12.01
C ILE A 458 -20.88 3.77 10.58
N GLN A 459 -21.06 2.47 10.32
CA GLN A 459 -20.94 1.88 8.99
C GLN A 459 -22.00 2.43 8.02
N MET A 460 -23.25 2.58 8.47
CA MET A 460 -24.33 3.20 7.69
C MET A 460 -24.03 4.68 7.41
N ALA A 461 -23.57 5.43 8.41
CA ALA A 461 -23.16 6.83 8.25
C ALA A 461 -22.00 7.00 7.25
N PHE A 462 -21.01 6.09 7.27
CA PHE A 462 -19.94 6.07 6.27
C PHE A 462 -20.49 5.81 4.86
N LEU A 463 -21.38 4.83 4.68
CA LEU A 463 -21.96 4.50 3.37
C LEU A 463 -22.86 5.63 2.82
N GLN A 464 -23.58 6.35 3.69
CA GLN A 464 -24.29 7.58 3.32
C GLN A 464 -23.32 8.67 2.85
N CYS A 465 -22.19 8.87 3.56
CA CYS A 465 -21.14 9.80 3.12
C CYS A 465 -20.51 9.38 1.78
N GLU A 466 -20.22 8.09 1.59
CA GLU A 466 -19.70 7.53 0.33
C GLU A 466 -20.66 7.77 -0.84
N ARG A 467 -21.96 7.50 -0.64
CA ARG A 467 -23.00 7.79 -1.61
C ARG A 467 -23.06 9.27 -2.00
N GLN A 468 -23.11 10.18 -1.01
CA GLN A 468 -23.09 11.64 -1.27
C GLN A 468 -21.85 12.08 -2.07
N VAL A 469 -20.69 11.46 -1.83
CA VAL A 469 -19.47 11.73 -2.61
C VAL A 469 -19.62 11.26 -4.05
N THR A 470 -20.17 10.06 -4.27
CA THR A 470 -20.41 9.55 -5.64
C THR A 470 -21.47 10.34 -6.40
N GLU A 471 -22.49 10.86 -5.72
CA GLU A 471 -23.54 11.73 -6.30
C GLU A 471 -22.97 13.09 -6.70
N VAL A 472 -22.15 13.73 -5.84
CA VAL A 472 -21.40 14.96 -6.18
C VAL A 472 -20.39 14.72 -7.31
N LEU A 473 -19.83 13.52 -7.40
CA LEU A 473 -19.00 13.09 -8.52
C LEU A 473 -19.80 12.65 -9.76
N GLU A 474 -21.13 12.71 -9.76
CA GLU A 474 -21.99 12.33 -10.88
C GLU A 474 -21.72 10.90 -11.39
N ILE A 475 -21.30 9.98 -10.52
CA ILE A 475 -21.01 8.59 -10.89
C ILE A 475 -22.30 7.75 -10.76
N PRO A 476 -22.80 7.11 -11.84
CA PRO A 476 -23.90 6.17 -11.75
C PRO A 476 -23.56 4.97 -10.85
N GLU A 477 -24.48 4.56 -9.97
CA GLU A 477 -24.28 3.41 -9.07
C GLU A 477 -23.84 2.14 -9.82
N GLN A 478 -24.44 1.92 -10.99
CA GLN A 478 -24.16 0.79 -11.89
C GLN A 478 -22.68 0.70 -12.30
N SER A 479 -21.98 1.83 -12.35
CA SER A 479 -20.55 1.90 -12.68
C SER A 479 -19.68 1.14 -11.66
N PHE A 480 -20.11 1.01 -10.41
CA PHE A 480 -19.39 0.24 -9.39
C PHE A 480 -19.66 -1.27 -9.47
N HIS A 481 -20.48 -1.73 -10.40
CA HIS A 481 -20.84 -3.15 -10.57
C HIS A 481 -20.40 -3.74 -11.92
N GLN A 482 -19.86 -2.93 -12.82
CA GLN A 482 -19.45 -3.33 -14.16
C GLN A 482 -17.93 -3.48 -14.29
N SER A 483 -17.49 -4.46 -15.09
CA SER A 483 -16.08 -4.58 -15.49
C SER A 483 -15.86 -3.78 -16.78
N PHE A 484 -15.34 -2.56 -16.67
CA PHE A 484 -15.06 -1.70 -17.83
C PHE A 484 -13.95 -2.23 -18.74
N LEU A 485 -12.90 -2.78 -18.13
CA LEU A 485 -11.68 -3.20 -18.79
C LEU A 485 -11.43 -4.68 -18.47
N LYS A 486 -10.73 -5.41 -19.33
CA LYS A 486 -10.37 -6.82 -19.09
C LYS A 486 -9.09 -6.92 -18.28
N ASN A 487 -8.17 -5.97 -18.46
CA ASN A 487 -6.86 -5.99 -17.83
C ASN A 487 -6.84 -5.32 -16.44
N ALA A 488 -7.85 -4.52 -16.09
CA ALA A 488 -7.97 -3.87 -14.79
C ALA A 488 -9.43 -3.73 -14.35
N PHE A 489 -9.66 -3.81 -13.05
CA PHE A 489 -10.98 -3.63 -12.46
C PHE A 489 -10.83 -2.89 -11.13
N LEU A 490 -11.88 -2.17 -10.74
CA LEU A 490 -12.01 -1.65 -9.39
C LEU A 490 -12.12 -2.83 -8.43
N LYS A 491 -11.20 -2.96 -7.46
CA LYS A 491 -11.20 -4.09 -6.51
C LYS A 491 -11.71 -3.60 -5.15
N SER A 492 -12.87 -4.08 -4.72
CA SER A 492 -13.30 -3.89 -3.33
C SER A 492 -12.41 -4.70 -2.39
N HIS A 493 -12.01 -4.11 -1.28
CA HIS A 493 -11.26 -4.77 -0.21
C HIS A 493 -11.47 -4.02 1.11
N SER A 494 -11.26 -4.71 2.24
CA SER A 494 -11.33 -4.06 3.55
C SER A 494 -10.16 -3.10 3.79
N ARG A 495 -10.38 -2.08 4.61
CA ARG A 495 -9.40 -1.14 5.12
C ARG A 495 -9.79 -0.71 6.54
N PRO A 496 -8.93 -0.90 7.56
CA PRO A 496 -9.14 -0.33 8.88
C PRO A 496 -9.33 1.19 8.80
N LEU A 497 -10.34 1.73 9.46
CA LEU A 497 -10.61 3.17 9.50
C LEU A 497 -9.52 3.93 10.26
N TRP A 498 -8.96 3.30 11.29
CA TRP A 498 -8.02 3.89 12.23
C TRP A 498 -6.69 3.14 12.25
N CYS A 499 -5.68 3.74 12.88
CA CYS A 499 -4.42 3.08 13.19
C CYS A 499 -3.77 3.71 14.42
N ILE A 500 -3.48 2.89 15.43
CA ILE A 500 -2.59 3.23 16.53
C ILE A 500 -1.19 2.65 16.21
N PRO A 501 -0.11 3.45 16.18
CA PRO A 501 1.23 2.92 15.96
C PRO A 501 1.69 2.01 17.10
N GLN A 502 2.31 0.89 16.74
CA GLN A 502 2.91 -0.04 17.69
C GLN A 502 4.37 0.36 17.99
N ASP A 503 4.91 -0.12 19.12
CA ASP A 503 6.30 0.08 19.55
C ASP A 503 6.78 1.54 19.53
N MET A 504 5.86 2.49 19.74
CA MET A 504 6.15 3.91 19.55
C MET A 504 7.03 4.44 20.68
N GLN A 505 8.21 4.93 20.30
CA GLN A 505 9.21 5.53 21.18
C GLN A 505 9.81 6.79 20.55
N TRP A 506 10.34 7.71 21.36
CA TRP A 506 11.04 8.89 20.87
C TRP A 506 12.21 9.28 21.78
N SER A 507 13.22 9.91 21.19
CA SER A 507 14.37 10.44 21.93
C SER A 507 14.06 11.78 22.58
N ASP A 508 14.93 12.19 23.51
CA ASP A 508 15.06 13.60 23.89
C ASP A 508 15.44 14.47 22.68
N PHE A 509 15.22 15.78 22.84
CA PHE A 509 15.69 16.76 21.86
C PHE A 509 17.21 16.91 21.94
N SER A 510 17.83 17.07 20.78
CA SER A 510 19.26 17.33 20.63
C SER A 510 19.49 18.45 19.60
N VAL A 511 20.69 19.02 19.58
CA VAL A 511 21.04 20.06 18.60
C VAL A 511 20.90 19.51 17.17
N ASP A 512 20.28 20.29 16.29
CA ASP A 512 20.20 19.99 14.88
C ASP A 512 21.46 20.49 14.14
N GLU A 513 22.34 19.56 13.79
CA GLU A 513 23.58 19.79 13.06
C GLU A 513 23.36 20.38 11.64
N LEU A 514 22.16 20.25 11.07
CA LEU A 514 21.83 20.81 9.75
C LEU A 514 21.12 22.17 9.83
N ASN A 515 20.46 22.48 10.96
CA ASN A 515 19.71 23.71 11.14
C ASN A 515 20.22 24.49 12.36
N LYS A 516 21.14 25.44 12.13
CA LYS A 516 21.75 26.26 13.19
C LYS A 516 20.71 26.90 14.12
N GLY A 517 20.86 26.67 15.43
CA GLY A 517 19.96 27.20 16.47
C GLY A 517 18.62 26.48 16.56
N LYS A 518 18.49 25.28 15.98
CA LYS A 518 17.32 24.42 16.05
C LYS A 518 17.64 23.09 16.73
N LEU A 519 16.57 22.38 17.04
CA LEU A 519 16.57 21.06 17.64
C LEU A 519 16.09 20.00 16.64
N LYS A 520 16.50 18.77 16.94
CA LYS A 520 15.98 17.54 16.34
C LYS A 520 15.56 16.56 17.43
N TYR A 521 14.68 15.63 17.09
CA TYR A 521 14.46 14.41 17.87
C TYR A 521 14.23 13.23 16.93
N THR A 522 14.43 12.00 17.42
CA THR A 522 14.12 10.79 16.66
C THR A 522 12.81 10.20 17.20
N VAL A 523 11.93 9.77 16.31
CA VAL A 523 10.74 8.98 16.65
C VAL A 523 10.77 7.66 15.89
N GLU A 524 10.40 6.58 16.57
CA GLU A 524 10.32 5.23 16.01
C GLU A 524 8.95 4.65 16.32
N PHE A 525 8.39 3.88 15.39
CA PHE A 525 7.11 3.16 15.54
C PHE A 525 6.93 2.13 14.42
N THR A 526 6.06 1.15 14.65
CA THR A 526 5.65 0.13 13.68
C THR A 526 4.23 0.45 13.18
N LEU A 527 4.01 0.39 11.85
CA LEU A 527 2.67 0.51 11.23
C LEU A 527 2.34 -0.75 10.44
N PRO A 528 1.08 -1.23 10.43
CA PRO A 528 0.67 -2.36 9.61
C PRO A 528 0.65 -2.01 8.12
N ARG A 529 0.60 -3.02 7.25
CA ARG A 529 0.59 -2.83 5.80
C ARG A 529 -0.55 -1.91 5.33
N GLY A 530 -0.28 -1.09 4.31
CA GLY A 530 -1.27 -0.20 3.71
C GLY A 530 -1.59 1.08 4.50
N VAL A 531 -0.88 1.32 5.61
CA VAL A 531 -0.89 2.59 6.36
C VAL A 531 0.30 3.47 5.93
N TYR A 532 0.13 4.79 5.96
CA TYR A 532 1.14 5.76 5.53
C TYR A 532 1.76 6.51 6.72
N ALA A 533 3.09 6.44 6.87
CA ALA A 533 3.81 7.20 7.90
C ALA A 533 3.63 8.73 7.77
N THR A 534 3.29 9.24 6.58
CA THR A 534 2.90 10.66 6.42
C THR A 534 1.70 11.06 7.28
N MET A 535 0.72 10.17 7.49
CA MET A 535 -0.45 10.49 8.33
C MET A 535 -0.08 10.58 9.81
N ALA A 536 0.76 9.66 10.29
CA ALA A 536 1.36 9.74 11.62
C ALA A 536 2.14 11.06 11.80
N ILE A 537 2.99 11.45 10.84
CA ILE A 537 3.74 12.72 10.88
C ILE A 537 2.82 13.95 10.83
N LYS A 538 1.74 13.91 10.04
CA LYS A 538 0.72 14.96 10.01
C LYS A 538 0.11 15.18 11.40
N MET A 539 -0.18 14.09 12.12
CA MET A 539 -0.72 14.12 13.48
C MET A 539 0.27 14.65 14.54
N LEU A 540 1.55 14.25 14.46
CA LEU A 540 2.61 14.78 15.33
C LEU A 540 2.68 16.31 15.33
N HIS A 541 2.40 16.95 14.18
CA HIS A 541 2.62 18.39 13.97
C HIS A 541 1.32 19.19 13.78
N LEU A 542 0.16 18.62 14.10
CA LEU A 542 -1.16 19.24 13.86
C LEU A 542 -1.29 20.65 14.45
N ARG A 543 -0.69 20.89 15.63
CA ARG A 543 -0.76 22.17 16.35
C ARG A 543 0.31 23.20 15.96
N LEU A 544 1.24 22.87 15.06
CA LEU A 544 2.18 23.86 14.48
C LEU A 544 1.59 24.60 13.27
N LYS A 545 0.30 24.41 12.99
CA LYS A 545 -0.45 25.03 11.89
C LYS A 545 -1.59 25.96 12.35
N GLN A 546 -1.76 26.11 13.66
CA GLN A 546 -2.61 27.13 14.29
C GLN A 546 -1.72 28.32 14.66
#